data_AF-F2IXR7-F1
#
_entry.id   AF-F2IXR7-F1
#
_cell.length_a   1.000
_cell.length_b   1.000
_cell.length_c   1.000
_cell.angle_alpha   90.00
_cell.angle_beta   90.00
_cell.angle_gamma   90.00
#
_symmetry.space_group_name_H-M   'P 1'
#
loop_
_entity.id
_entity.type
_entity.pdbx_description
1 polymer ?
#
loop_
_entity_poly.entity_id
_entity_poly.type
_entity_poly.pdbx_seq_one_letter_code
_entity_poly.pdbx_strand_id
1 'polypeptide(L)'
;MTRRFFLELAGATLLYGFALAVGLALANRLPTGSLGWYAASLAPVPTLIPITVILVRTVARLDELQRRIQLEALAVAFAGTGLLSMSYGFLEDIGFPQLSMFVVWPTMASLWAATVVINQTRYK
;
A
#
# COMPACT_ATOMS: atom_id res chain seq x y z
N MET A 1 17.76 11.46 -2.37
CA MET A 1 16.34 11.74 -2.70
C MET A 1 16.14 13.25 -2.71
N THR A 2 15.44 13.79 -3.72
CA THR A 2 15.33 15.24 -3.95
C THR A 2 14.13 15.86 -3.21
N ARG A 3 14.20 17.15 -2.86
CA ARG A 3 13.09 17.92 -2.25
C ARG A 3 11.78 17.80 -3.05
N ARG A 4 11.87 17.71 -4.37
CA ARG A 4 10.74 17.52 -5.29
C ARG A 4 9.98 16.21 -5.06
N PHE A 5 10.69 15.10 -4.81
CA PHE A 5 10.05 13.82 -4.50
C PHE A 5 9.17 13.91 -3.25
N PHE A 6 9.69 14.51 -2.17
CA PHE A 6 8.94 14.67 -0.93
C PHE A 6 7.72 15.57 -1.11
N LEU A 7 7.83 16.63 -1.92
CA LEU A 7 6.69 17.51 -2.24
C LEU A 7 5.62 16.80 -3.09
N GLU A 8 6.03 16.04 -4.11
CA GLU A 8 5.11 15.25 -4.95
C GLU A 8 4.40 14.16 -4.13
N LEU A 9 5.15 13.45 -3.28
CA LEU A 9 4.60 12.42 -2.41
C LEU A 9 3.65 13.03 -1.36
N ALA A 10 4.08 14.09 -0.68
CA ALA A 10 3.24 14.78 0.30
C ALA A 10 1.97 15.34 -0.34
N GLY A 11 2.06 15.94 -1.53
CA GLY A 11 0.90 16.41 -2.28
C GLY A 11 -0.07 15.28 -2.63
N ALA A 12 0.43 14.13 -3.09
CA ALA A 12 -0.40 12.97 -3.41
C ALA A 12 -1.03 12.34 -2.17
N THR A 13 -0.31 12.28 -1.04
CA THR A 13 -0.84 11.80 0.24
C THR A 13 -1.90 12.76 0.81
N LEU A 14 -1.70 14.07 0.69
CA LEU A 14 -2.70 15.07 1.09
C LEU A 14 -3.95 14.97 0.23
N LEU A 15 -3.80 14.76 -1.09
CA LEU A 15 -4.93 14.51 -2.00
C LEU A 15 -5.71 13.26 -1.59
N TYR A 16 -5.02 12.18 -1.23
CA TYR A 16 -5.65 10.97 -0.69
C TYR A 16 -6.43 11.25 0.60
N GLY A 17 -5.81 11.93 1.57
CA GLY A 17 -6.46 12.29 2.83
C GLY A 17 -7.69 13.18 2.63
N PHE A 18 -7.61 14.13 1.70
CA PHE A 18 -8.74 14.99 1.33
C PHE A 18 -9.86 14.19 0.66
N ALA A 19 -9.55 13.33 -0.31
CA ALA A 19 -10.54 12.49 -0.99
C ALA A 19 -11.20 11.49 -0.03
N LEU A 20 -10.45 10.97 0.95
CA LEU A 20 -10.98 10.12 2.01
C LEU A 20 -11.96 10.88 2.91
N ALA A 21 -11.58 12.07 3.39
CA ALA A 21 -12.43 12.89 4.23
C ALA A 21 -13.74 13.28 3.51
N VAL A 22 -13.64 13.74 2.26
CA VAL A 22 -14.80 14.11 1.43
C VAL A 22 -15.66 12.90 1.08
N GLY A 23 -15.04 11.78 0.68
CA GLY A 23 -15.73 10.55 0.34
C GLY A 23 -16.55 10.00 1.51
N LEU A 24 -15.96 9.94 2.71
CA LEU A 24 -16.66 9.54 3.94
C LEU A 24 -17.78 10.52 4.31
N ALA A 25 -17.53 11.82 4.24
CA ALA A 25 -18.54 12.83 4.54
C ALA A 25 -19.75 12.77 3.60
N LEU A 26 -19.53 12.46 2.31
CA LEU A 26 -20.58 12.27 1.32
C LEU A 26 -21.29 10.92 1.50
N ALA A 27 -20.56 9.83 1.73
CA ALA A 27 -21.13 8.51 1.94
C ALA A 27 -22.09 8.48 3.14
N ASN A 28 -21.77 9.21 4.21
CA ASN A 28 -22.63 9.33 5.40
C ASN A 28 -23.94 10.11 5.15
N ARG A 29 -24.05 10.86 4.04
CA ARG A 29 -25.24 11.65 3.69
C ARG A 29 -26.09 10.99 2.61
N LEU A 30 -25.55 9.98 1.93
CA LEU A 30 -26.20 9.32 0.81
C LEU A 30 -26.93 8.05 1.28
N PRO A 31 -28.06 7.69 0.65
CA PRO A 31 -28.75 6.43 0.95
C PRO A 31 -27.80 5.25 0.72
N THR A 32 -27.69 4.39 1.74
CA THR A 32 -26.92 3.15 1.67
C THR A 32 -27.40 2.29 0.51
N GLY A 33 -26.48 1.80 -0.32
CA GLY A 33 -26.79 0.99 -1.51
C GLY A 33 -27.08 1.79 -2.79
N SER A 34 -27.11 3.13 -2.73
CA SER A 34 -27.18 3.95 -3.94
C SER A 34 -25.84 3.96 -4.70
N LEU A 35 -25.88 4.19 -6.02
CA LEU A 35 -24.67 4.34 -6.84
C LEU A 35 -23.73 5.43 -6.29
N GLY A 36 -24.31 6.55 -5.81
CA GLY A 36 -23.55 7.64 -5.21
C GLY A 36 -22.84 7.24 -3.93
N TRP A 37 -23.42 6.37 -3.11
CA TRP A 37 -22.80 5.85 -1.89
C TRP A 37 -21.56 4.99 -2.20
N TYR A 38 -21.64 4.12 -3.20
CA TYR A 38 -20.50 3.34 -3.67
C TYR A 38 -19.40 4.23 -4.26
N ALA A 39 -19.77 5.19 -5.10
CA ALA A 39 -18.82 6.12 -5.70
C ALA A 39 -18.10 6.97 -4.64
N ALA A 40 -18.82 7.46 -3.63
CA ALA A 40 -18.25 8.23 -2.52
C ALA A 40 -17.31 7.38 -1.65
N SER A 41 -17.67 6.13 -1.37
CA SER A 41 -16.84 5.20 -0.60
C SER A 41 -15.54 4.81 -1.32
N LEU A 42 -15.58 4.73 -2.66
CA LEU A 42 -14.43 4.37 -3.50
C LEU A 42 -13.64 5.59 -4.01
N ALA A 43 -14.12 6.80 -3.76
CA ALA A 43 -13.47 8.06 -4.18
C ALA A 43 -11.96 8.17 -3.82
N PRO A 44 -11.46 7.60 -2.71
CA PRO A 44 -10.04 7.67 -2.38
C PRO A 44 -9.16 6.77 -3.26
N VAL A 45 -9.71 5.70 -3.86
CA VAL A 45 -8.93 4.68 -4.57
C VAL A 45 -8.17 5.26 -5.78
N PRO A 46 -8.80 6.06 -6.68
CA PRO A 46 -8.07 6.68 -7.80
C PRO A 46 -6.94 7.61 -7.36
N THR A 47 -7.02 8.21 -6.17
CA THR A 47 -5.97 9.12 -5.67
C THR A 47 -4.70 8.39 -5.24
N LEU A 48 -4.72 7.06 -5.15
CA LEU A 48 -3.54 6.23 -4.94
C LEU A 48 -2.68 6.11 -6.22
N ILE A 49 -3.25 6.33 -7.41
CA ILE A 49 -2.53 6.17 -8.69
C ILE A 49 -1.30 7.10 -8.76
N PRO A 50 -1.39 8.42 -8.47
CA PRO A 50 -0.23 9.28 -8.41
C PRO A 50 0.86 8.79 -7.46
N ILE A 51 0.49 8.29 -6.26
CA ILE A 51 1.44 7.75 -5.28
C ILE A 51 2.22 6.59 -5.90
N THR A 52 1.51 5.63 -6.51
CA THR A 52 2.11 4.48 -7.19
C THR A 52 3.03 4.92 -8.32
N VAL A 53 2.62 5.88 -9.16
CA VAL A 53 3.44 6.39 -10.27
C VAL A 53 4.73 7.05 -9.76
N ILE A 54 4.66 7.85 -8.68
CA ILE A 54 5.82 8.49 -8.07
C ILE A 54 6.78 7.42 -7.53
N LEU A 55 6.27 6.41 -6.82
CA LEU A 55 7.09 5.33 -6.28
C LEU A 55 7.78 4.51 -7.39
N VAL A 56 7.04 4.07 -8.41
CA VAL A 56 7.60 3.32 -9.55
C VAL A 56 8.67 4.13 -10.28
N ARG A 57 8.42 5.41 -10.55
CA ARG A 57 9.41 6.31 -11.17
C ARG A 57 10.65 6.49 -10.30
N THR A 58 10.49 6.51 -8.98
CA THR A 58 11.60 6.64 -8.03
C THR A 58 12.47 5.38 -8.06
N VAL A 59 11.84 4.20 -8.03
CA VAL A 59 12.54 2.91 -8.13
C VAL A 59 13.28 2.77 -9.46
N ALA A 60 12.68 3.23 -10.56
CA ALA A 60 13.31 3.18 -11.89
C ALA A 60 14.55 4.08 -12.03
N ARG A 61 14.75 5.05 -11.13
CA ARG A 61 15.91 5.96 -11.11
C ARG A 61 17.01 5.53 -10.14
N LEU A 62 16.83 4.41 -9.45
CA LEU A 62 17.84 3.86 -8.56
C LEU A 62 19.00 3.26 -9.37
N ASP A 63 20.18 3.21 -8.75
CA ASP A 63 21.29 2.42 -9.28
C ASP A 63 20.95 0.92 -9.31
N GLU A 64 21.78 0.14 -10.01
CA GLU A 64 21.53 -1.29 -10.20
C GLU A 64 21.51 -2.08 -8.88
N LEU A 65 22.39 -1.75 -7.94
CA LEU A 65 22.48 -2.42 -6.65
C LEU A 65 21.21 -2.20 -5.83
N GLN A 66 20.79 -0.95 -5.69
CA GLN A 66 19.60 -0.59 -4.93
C GLN A 66 18.34 -1.11 -5.64
N ARG A 67 18.27 -1.09 -6.98
CA ARG A 67 17.16 -1.70 -7.72
C ARG A 67 17.08 -3.21 -7.47
N ARG A 68 18.21 -3.92 -7.43
CA ARG A 68 18.27 -5.34 -7.07
C ARG A 68 17.76 -5.59 -5.66
N ILE A 69 18.22 -4.82 -4.67
CA ILE A 69 17.75 -4.91 -3.27
C ILE A 69 16.23 -4.73 -3.19
N GLN A 70 15.69 -3.75 -3.92
CA GLN A 70 14.24 -3.50 -3.96
C GLN A 70 13.47 -4.67 -4.58
N LEU A 71 13.98 -5.27 -5.66
CA LEU A 71 13.34 -6.43 -6.30
C LEU A 71 13.35 -7.67 -5.39
N GLU A 72 14.48 -7.96 -4.74
CA GLU A 72 14.58 -9.06 -3.77
C GLU A 72 13.61 -8.84 -2.59
N ALA A 73 13.55 -7.61 -2.07
CA ALA A 73 12.62 -7.25 -1.01
C ALA A 73 11.15 -7.36 -1.43
N LEU A 74 10.81 -6.95 -2.65
CA LEU A 74 9.46 -7.11 -3.20
C LEU A 74 9.09 -8.60 -3.38
N ALA A 75 10.02 -9.43 -3.82
CA ALA A 75 9.79 -10.86 -3.97
C ALA A 75 9.50 -11.53 -2.62
N VAL A 76 10.30 -11.22 -1.59
CA VAL A 76 10.08 -11.73 -0.22
C VAL A 76 8.77 -11.20 0.36
N ALA A 77 8.50 -9.90 0.21
CA ALA A 77 7.27 -9.31 0.70
C ALA A 77 6.04 -9.91 0.03
N PHE A 78 6.06 -10.10 -1.28
CA PHE A 78 4.97 -10.71 -2.04
C PHE A 78 4.73 -12.16 -1.61
N ALA A 79 5.77 -13.01 -1.67
CA ALA A 79 5.65 -14.42 -1.33
C ALA A 79 5.29 -14.62 0.14
N GLY A 80 5.93 -13.88 1.05
CA GLY A 80 5.66 -13.95 2.48
C GLY A 80 4.27 -13.47 2.85
N THR A 81 3.79 -12.37 2.25
CA THR A 81 2.42 -11.90 2.50
C THR A 81 1.40 -12.88 1.94
N GLY A 82 1.64 -13.45 0.76
CA GLY A 82 0.77 -14.49 0.18
C GLY A 82 0.67 -15.71 1.09
N LEU A 83 1.81 -16.22 1.57
CA LEU A 83 1.86 -17.34 2.51
C LEU A 83 1.11 -17.03 3.81
N LEU A 84 1.37 -15.87 4.43
CA LEU A 84 0.69 -15.46 5.67
C LEU A 84 -0.82 -15.29 5.47
N SER A 85 -1.24 -14.67 4.36
CA SER A 85 -2.65 -14.43 4.05
C SER A 85 -3.40 -15.73 3.80
N MET A 86 -2.79 -16.68 3.07
CA MET A 86 -3.36 -18.01 2.87
C MET A 86 -3.41 -18.82 4.17
N SER A 87 -2.33 -18.81 4.96
CA SER A 87 -2.31 -19.46 6.27
C SER A 87 -3.41 -18.91 7.18
N TYR A 88 -3.62 -17.59 7.18
CA TYR A 88 -4.69 -16.99 7.97
C TYR A 88 -6.08 -17.35 7.43
N GLY A 89 -6.26 -17.44 6.11
CA GLY A 89 -7.51 -17.94 5.51
C GLY A 89 -7.89 -19.34 6.02
N PHE A 90 -6.93 -20.26 6.14
CA PHE A 90 -7.19 -21.56 6.76
C PHE A 90 -7.51 -21.48 8.26
N LEU A 91 -6.98 -20.48 8.97
CA LEU A 91 -7.34 -20.25 10.37
C LEU A 91 -8.79 -19.74 10.50
N GLU A 92 -9.26 -18.92 9.55
CA GLU A 92 -10.66 -18.47 9.51
C GLU A 92 -11.62 -19.67 9.39
N ASP A 93 -11.26 -20.71 8.63
CA ASP A 93 -12.06 -21.94 8.49
C ASP A 93 -12.26 -22.71 9.81
N ILE A 94 -11.33 -22.60 10.76
CA ILE A 94 -11.41 -23.25 12.08
C ILE A 94 -11.96 -22.32 13.17
N GLY A 95 -12.49 -21.16 12.80
CA GLY A 95 -13.20 -20.24 13.71
C GLY A 95 -12.40 -19.02 14.18
N PHE A 96 -11.25 -18.70 13.57
CA PHE A 96 -10.58 -17.42 13.82
C PHE A 96 -11.40 -16.24 13.27
N PRO A 97 -11.26 -15.03 13.85
CA PRO A 97 -12.01 -13.86 13.40
C PRO A 97 -11.56 -13.40 12.01
N GLN A 98 -12.51 -12.94 11.20
CA GLN A 98 -12.22 -12.36 9.88
C GLN A 98 -11.37 -11.10 10.01
N LEU A 99 -10.26 -11.05 9.28
CA LEU A 99 -9.41 -9.86 9.23
C LEU A 99 -9.78 -8.95 8.08
N SER A 100 -9.59 -7.66 8.31
CA SER A 100 -9.73 -6.66 7.26
C SER A 100 -8.61 -6.80 6.22
N MET A 101 -8.94 -6.62 4.93
CA MET A 101 -7.95 -6.54 3.86
C MET A 101 -6.89 -5.45 4.09
N PHE A 102 -7.19 -4.45 4.93
CA PHE A 102 -6.23 -3.43 5.36
C PHE A 102 -5.04 -3.99 6.16
N VAL A 103 -5.09 -5.23 6.67
CA VAL A 103 -3.97 -5.88 7.38
C VAL A 103 -2.91 -6.40 6.39
N VAL A 104 -3.31 -6.70 5.15
CA VAL A 104 -2.41 -7.24 4.11
C VAL A 104 -1.32 -6.23 3.77
N TRP A 105 -1.69 -4.95 3.66
CA TRP A 105 -0.74 -3.91 3.26
C TRP A 105 0.37 -3.66 4.31
N PRO A 106 0.09 -3.47 5.61
CA PRO A 106 1.12 -3.38 6.65
C PRO A 106 2.00 -4.63 6.74
N THR A 107 1.42 -5.81 6.56
CA THR A 107 2.16 -7.08 6.54
C THR A 107 3.20 -7.07 5.41
N MET A 108 2.77 -6.72 4.20
CA MET A 108 3.63 -6.61 3.04
C MET A 108 4.70 -5.53 3.21
N ALA A 109 4.32 -4.35 3.71
CA ALA A 109 5.24 -3.25 3.96
C ALA A 109 6.31 -3.62 5.00
N SER A 110 5.94 -4.36 6.04
CA SER A 110 6.85 -4.82 7.09
C SER A 110 7.87 -5.83 6.56
N LEU A 111 7.41 -6.82 5.79
CA LEU A 111 8.29 -7.81 5.16
C LEU A 111 9.25 -7.16 4.15
N TRP A 112 8.75 -6.22 3.35
CA TRP A 112 9.58 -5.44 2.43
C TRP A 112 10.64 -4.64 3.19
N ALA A 113 10.24 -3.86 4.19
CA ALA A 113 11.16 -3.01 4.96
C ALA A 113 12.24 -3.84 5.68
N ALA A 114 11.85 -4.95 6.31
CA ALA A 114 12.77 -5.88 6.95
C ALA A 114 13.80 -6.43 5.95
N THR A 115 13.34 -6.85 4.77
CA THR A 115 14.23 -7.40 3.74
C THR A 115 15.18 -6.35 3.17
N VAL A 116 14.71 -5.11 2.96
CA VAL A 116 15.57 -3.99 2.55
C VAL A 116 16.67 -3.74 3.58
N VAL A 117 16.32 -3.67 4.87
CA VAL A 117 17.30 -3.43 5.95
C VAL A 117 18.34 -4.55 6.00
N ILE A 118 17.90 -5.82 5.93
CA ILE A 118 18.80 -6.97 5.94
C ILE A 118 19.77 -6.93 4.75
N ASN A 119 19.25 -6.70 3.55
CA ASN A 119 20.08 -6.65 2.34
C ASN A 119 21.04 -5.45 2.36
N GLN A 120 20.61 -4.29 2.84
CA GLN A 120 21.49 -3.13 3.00
C GLN A 120 22.62 -3.37 3.99
N THR A 121 22.42 -4.19 5.03
CA THR A 121 23.50 -4.56 5.95
C THR A 121 24.47 -5.59 5.37
N ARG A 122 24.03 -6.41 4.39
CA ARG A 122 24.88 -7.40 3.72
C ARG A 122 25.75 -6.82 2.60
N TYR A 123 25.30 -5.76 1.94
CA TYR A 123 25.99 -5.13 0.81
C TYR A 123 26.80 -3.87 1.19
N LYS A 124 26.87 -3.54 2.48
CA LYS A 124 27.86 -2.61 3.04
C LYS A 124 29.21 -3.30 3.18
#